data_AF-A0AAD1ZZC5-F1
#
_entry.id   AF-A0AAD1ZZC5-F1
#
_cell.length_a   1.000
_cell.length_b   1.000
_cell.length_c   1.000
_cell.angle_alpha   90.00
_cell.angle_beta   90.00
_cell.angle_gamma   90.00
#
_symmetry.space_group_name_H-M   'P 1'
#
loop_
_entity.id
_entity.type
_entity.pdbx_description
1 polymer ?
#
loop_
_entity_poly.entity_id
_entity_poly.type
_entity_poly.pdbx_seq_one_letter_code
_entity_poly.pdbx_strand_id
1 'polypeptide(L)'
;MVTDGSKPQASVAPPHKLVVLKFAESRASELESLHSVVANRLNNDFRCQRNKRRRTTGHDDHVGRKRFRKKQRVGIKDMNKSDSSKKDEKKVSRRLRRRVELSKNPGSGFCTSGDGMKRLRTHVWHAKRFKMIKLWGFHIPLGLHGRGRGSRALLKKLKCGVLVHDMSYCGAVQLEGPEVMLLSVLSSVLVPSPSTRSQDRLHNILSGNIFGSAMLHHAGKPFSTTIAPVTYFYGCGYIVQLLEKVMML
;
A
#
# COMPACT_ATOMS: atom_id res chain seq x y z
N MET A 1 -39.55 -18.20 56.57
CA MET A 1 -39.23 -19.13 55.48
C MET A 1 -38.25 -18.44 54.55
N VAL A 2 -37.09 -19.05 54.38
CA VAL A 2 -35.89 -18.47 53.74
C VAL A 2 -36.09 -18.37 52.23
N THR A 3 -35.81 -17.19 51.67
CA THR A 3 -35.77 -16.96 50.23
C THR A 3 -34.45 -17.48 49.68
N ASP A 4 -34.48 -18.62 48.99
CA ASP A 4 -33.30 -19.15 48.30
C ASP A 4 -32.96 -18.27 47.09
N GLY A 5 -31.93 -17.45 47.27
CA GLY A 5 -31.28 -16.71 46.20
C GLY A 5 -30.57 -17.67 45.26
N SER A 6 -31.13 -17.87 44.06
CA SER A 6 -30.47 -18.54 42.95
C SER A 6 -29.16 -17.81 42.61
N LYS A 7 -28.03 -18.44 42.95
CA LYS A 7 -26.70 -17.99 42.53
C LYS A 7 -26.63 -18.04 41.00
N PRO A 8 -26.13 -16.99 40.32
CA PRO A 8 -25.86 -17.06 38.89
C PRO A 8 -24.86 -18.20 38.66
N GLN A 9 -25.26 -19.21 37.87
CA GLN A 9 -24.39 -20.33 37.56
C GLN A 9 -23.08 -19.80 36.96
N ALA A 10 -21.97 -20.20 37.58
CA ALA A 10 -20.64 -19.97 37.06
C ALA A 10 -20.59 -20.41 35.60
N SER A 11 -20.10 -19.54 34.72
CA SER A 11 -19.97 -19.79 33.29
C SER A 11 -19.15 -21.07 33.07
N VAL A 12 -19.85 -22.18 32.80
CA VAL A 12 -19.24 -23.48 32.47
C VAL A 12 -18.36 -23.26 31.24
N ALA A 13 -17.06 -23.57 31.36
CA ALA A 13 -16.15 -23.51 30.23
C ALA A 13 -16.75 -24.30 29.05
N PRO A 14 -16.73 -23.76 27.82
CA PRO A 14 -17.37 -24.42 26.70
C PRO A 14 -16.80 -25.83 26.50
N PRO A 15 -17.65 -26.81 26.15
CA PRO A 15 -17.23 -28.21 26.06
C PRO A 15 -16.13 -28.38 25.01
N HIS A 16 -15.08 -29.13 25.36
CA HIS A 16 -13.94 -29.42 24.48
C HIS A 16 -14.31 -30.21 23.22
N LYS A 17 -15.46 -30.90 23.24
CA LYS A 17 -15.97 -31.71 22.12
C LYS A 17 -17.44 -31.37 21.87
N LEU A 18 -17.77 -31.13 20.60
CA LEU A 18 -19.12 -30.83 20.16
C LEU A 18 -19.72 -32.07 19.48
N VAL A 19 -20.87 -32.54 19.98
CA VAL A 19 -21.65 -33.58 19.31
C VAL A 19 -22.45 -32.93 18.18
N VAL A 20 -21.95 -33.06 16.95
CA VAL A 20 -22.45 -32.32 15.77
C VAL A 20 -23.94 -32.61 15.50
N LEU A 21 -24.37 -33.87 15.59
CA LEU A 21 -25.74 -34.28 15.28
C LEU A 21 -26.77 -33.64 16.22
N LYS A 22 -26.59 -33.82 17.53
CA LYS A 22 -27.48 -33.22 18.56
C LYS A 22 -27.56 -31.71 18.43
N PHE A 23 -26.44 -31.06 18.12
CA PHE A 23 -26.40 -29.61 17.91
C PHE A 23 -27.18 -29.19 16.65
N ALA A 24 -27.02 -29.93 15.55
CA ALA A 24 -27.72 -29.65 14.30
C ALA A 24 -29.24 -29.87 14.42
N GLU A 25 -29.68 -30.97 15.04
CA GLU A 25 -31.10 -31.29 15.25
C GLU A 25 -31.82 -30.22 16.06
N SER A 26 -31.21 -29.78 17.17
CA SER A 26 -31.79 -28.73 18.03
C SER A 26 -32.03 -27.39 17.31
N ARG A 27 -31.37 -27.18 16.16
CA ARG A 27 -31.42 -25.93 15.37
C ARG A 27 -31.89 -26.17 13.92
N ALA A 28 -32.45 -27.33 13.61
CA ALA A 28 -32.79 -27.69 12.24
C ALA A 28 -33.81 -26.71 11.62
N SER A 29 -34.88 -26.38 12.35
CA SER A 29 -35.92 -25.44 11.89
C SER A 29 -35.38 -24.02 11.64
N GLU A 30 -34.49 -23.54 12.51
CA GLU A 30 -33.79 -22.27 12.33
C GLU A 30 -32.92 -22.28 11.07
N LEU A 31 -32.16 -23.35 10.84
CA LEU A 31 -31.31 -23.49 9.65
C LEU A 31 -32.12 -23.59 8.35
N GLU A 32 -33.25 -24.30 8.37
CA GLU A 32 -34.15 -24.42 7.21
C GLU A 32 -34.78 -23.08 6.85
N SER A 33 -35.28 -22.35 7.83
CA SER A 33 -35.83 -21.00 7.62
C SER A 33 -34.77 -20.06 7.06
N LEU A 34 -33.56 -20.03 7.62
CA LEU A 34 -32.45 -19.22 7.10
C LEU A 34 -32.04 -19.64 5.69
N HIS A 35 -31.96 -20.95 5.44
CA HIS A 35 -31.58 -21.49 4.14
C HIS A 35 -32.60 -21.07 3.08
N SER A 36 -33.90 -21.17 3.34
CA SER A 36 -34.95 -20.76 2.39
C SER A 36 -34.80 -19.30 1.97
N VAL A 37 -34.52 -18.40 2.94
CA VAL A 37 -34.33 -16.97 2.68
C VAL A 37 -33.07 -16.71 1.87
N VAL A 38 -31.95 -17.36 2.19
CA VAL A 38 -30.66 -17.15 1.51
C VAL A 38 -30.66 -17.79 0.13
N ALA A 39 -31.21 -19.00 -0.02
CA ALA A 39 -31.34 -19.73 -1.28
C ALA A 39 -32.08 -18.91 -2.33
N ASN A 40 -33.22 -18.30 -1.95
CA ASN A 40 -34.00 -17.43 -2.82
C ASN A 40 -33.23 -16.18 -3.25
N ARG A 41 -32.39 -15.60 -2.38
CA ARG A 41 -31.56 -14.42 -2.71
C ARG A 41 -30.37 -14.74 -3.60
N LEU A 42 -29.78 -15.92 -3.41
CA LEU A 42 -28.57 -16.35 -4.12
C LEU A 42 -28.84 -17.24 -5.33
N ASN A 43 -30.11 -17.52 -5.66
CA ASN A 43 -30.52 -18.50 -6.67
C ASN A 43 -29.82 -19.85 -6.49
N ASN A 44 -29.71 -20.32 -5.23
CA ASN A 44 -28.98 -21.53 -4.85
C ASN A 44 -27.47 -21.54 -5.20
N ASP A 45 -26.84 -20.42 -5.58
CA ASP A 45 -25.39 -20.35 -5.81
C ASP A 45 -24.62 -19.98 -4.54
N PHE A 46 -24.14 -20.99 -3.84
CA PHE A 46 -23.32 -20.85 -2.63
C PHE A 46 -21.80 -20.90 -2.91
N ARG A 47 -21.38 -20.84 -4.17
CA ARG A 47 -19.96 -21.02 -4.53
C ARG A 47 -19.13 -19.80 -4.13
N CYS A 48 -18.04 -20.04 -3.41
CA CYS A 48 -17.06 -18.99 -3.14
C CYS A 48 -16.23 -18.65 -4.39
N GLN A 49 -16.29 -17.38 -4.81
CA GLN A 49 -15.51 -16.85 -5.92
C GLN A 49 -14.01 -17.08 -5.72
N ARG A 50 -13.30 -17.48 -6.79
CA ARG A 50 -11.88 -17.87 -6.73
C ARG A 50 -10.94 -16.79 -6.15
N ASN A 51 -11.25 -15.50 -6.33
CA ASN A 51 -10.48 -14.38 -5.75
C ASN A 51 -10.66 -14.22 -4.24
N LYS A 52 -11.78 -14.69 -3.67
CA LYS A 52 -12.05 -14.63 -2.24
C LYS A 52 -11.42 -15.80 -1.48
N ARG A 53 -11.08 -16.89 -2.18
CA ARG A 53 -10.43 -18.07 -1.59
C ARG A 53 -9.08 -17.70 -0.94
N ARG A 54 -8.77 -18.35 0.18
CA ARG A 54 -7.52 -18.24 0.94
C ARG A 54 -6.99 -19.65 1.24
N ARG A 55 -5.68 -19.75 1.51
CA ARG A 55 -5.08 -21.01 1.98
C ARG A 55 -5.20 -21.06 3.50
N THR A 56 -5.46 -22.25 4.04
CA THR A 56 -5.38 -22.50 5.48
C THR A 56 -3.93 -22.44 5.95
N THR A 57 -3.72 -22.03 7.20
CA THR A 57 -2.42 -22.03 7.87
C THR A 57 -2.35 -23.20 8.85
N GLY A 58 -1.14 -23.67 9.17
CA GLY A 58 -0.97 -24.70 10.18
C GLY A 58 -1.44 -24.23 11.56
N HIS A 59 -2.01 -25.15 12.34
CA HIS A 59 -2.40 -24.91 13.74
C HIS A 59 -1.19 -24.89 14.68
N ASP A 60 -0.07 -25.50 14.27
CA ASP A 60 1.09 -25.67 15.13
C ASP A 60 1.97 -24.41 15.21
N ASP A 61 1.89 -23.72 16.35
CA ASP A 61 2.76 -22.59 16.72
C ASP A 61 4.16 -23.03 17.22
N HIS A 62 4.41 -24.32 17.43
CA HIS A 62 5.62 -24.83 18.09
C HIS A 62 6.89 -24.44 17.35
N VAL A 63 6.89 -24.34 16.01
CA VAL A 63 8.07 -23.88 15.25
C VAL A 63 8.40 -22.41 15.58
N GLY A 64 7.39 -21.56 15.75
CA GLY A 64 7.56 -20.18 16.20
C GLY A 64 8.04 -20.09 17.64
N ARG A 65 7.45 -20.90 18.54
CA ARG A 65 7.79 -20.94 19.97
C ARG A 65 9.17 -21.55 20.24
N LYS A 66 9.59 -22.62 19.55
CA LYS A 66 10.94 -23.21 19.64
C LYS A 66 12.02 -22.21 19.23
N ARG A 67 11.82 -21.46 18.14
CA ARG A 67 12.75 -20.41 17.71
C ARG A 67 12.87 -19.27 18.73
N PHE A 68 11.77 -18.92 19.41
CA PHE A 68 11.79 -17.92 20.48
C PHE A 68 12.51 -18.43 21.74
N ARG A 69 12.17 -19.64 22.20
CA ARG A 69 12.80 -20.29 23.37
C ARG A 69 14.30 -20.53 23.19
N LYS A 70 14.76 -20.96 22.00
CA LYS A 70 16.20 -21.11 21.72
C LYS A 70 16.93 -19.77 21.83
N LYS A 71 16.33 -18.66 21.40
CA LYS A 71 16.91 -17.32 21.53
C LYS A 71 16.97 -16.81 22.97
N GLN A 72 15.93 -17.04 23.78
CA GLN A 72 15.98 -16.73 25.21
C GLN A 72 17.06 -17.54 25.93
N ARG A 73 17.18 -18.85 25.64
CA ARG A 73 18.21 -19.69 26.26
C ARG A 73 19.65 -19.26 25.90
N VAL A 74 19.88 -18.80 24.67
CA VAL A 74 21.18 -18.22 24.27
C VAL A 74 21.43 -16.90 25.02
N GLY A 75 20.45 -15.99 25.04
CA GLY A 75 20.59 -14.72 25.78
C GLY A 75 20.74 -14.86 27.30
N ILE A 76 20.20 -15.93 27.92
CA ILE A 76 20.40 -16.25 29.34
C ILE A 76 21.80 -16.85 29.57
N LYS A 77 22.30 -17.69 28.66
CA LYS A 77 23.67 -18.24 28.74
C LYS A 77 24.75 -17.16 28.59
N ASP A 78 24.49 -16.16 27.76
CA ASP A 78 25.43 -15.04 27.53
C ASP A 78 25.46 -14.07 28.74
N MET A 79 24.39 -13.98 29.55
CA MET A 79 24.38 -13.17 30.78
C MET A 79 25.20 -13.77 31.93
N ASN A 80 25.47 -15.09 31.88
CA ASN A 80 26.30 -15.77 32.88
C ASN A 80 27.79 -15.79 32.49
N LYS A 81 28.18 -15.09 31.41
CA LYS A 81 29.52 -15.19 30.82
C LYS A 81 30.01 -13.88 30.19
N SER A 82 30.03 -12.77 30.92
CA SER A 82 30.91 -11.65 30.56
C SER A 82 31.13 -10.64 31.70
N ASP A 83 32.20 -10.86 32.47
CA ASP A 83 33.12 -9.77 32.80
C ASP A 83 33.95 -9.50 31.54
N SER A 84 33.65 -8.41 30.84
CA SER A 84 34.61 -7.61 30.07
C SER A 84 33.88 -6.56 29.24
N SER A 85 34.41 -5.35 29.33
CA SER A 85 34.05 -4.14 28.62
C SER A 85 33.85 -4.32 27.11
N LYS A 86 32.62 -4.10 26.66
CA LYS A 86 32.20 -3.33 25.47
C LYS A 86 30.66 -3.31 25.50
N LYS A 87 30.04 -2.14 25.33
CA LYS A 87 28.58 -2.02 25.19
C LYS A 87 28.16 -2.75 23.91
N ASP A 88 27.96 -4.05 24.01
CA ASP A 88 27.27 -4.84 23.00
C ASP A 88 25.81 -4.40 23.03
N GLU A 89 25.47 -3.41 22.21
CA GLU A 89 24.09 -3.05 21.92
C GLU A 89 23.36 -4.32 21.55
N LYS A 90 22.48 -4.81 22.45
CA LYS A 90 21.72 -6.04 22.27
C LYS A 90 21.06 -6.00 20.89
N LYS A 91 21.59 -6.78 19.94
CA LYS A 91 21.16 -6.75 18.53
C LYS A 91 19.66 -7.01 18.50
N VAL A 92 18.91 -5.94 18.26
CA VAL A 92 17.46 -5.96 18.20
C VAL A 92 17.01 -7.08 17.27
N SER A 93 15.97 -7.83 17.68
CA SER A 93 15.47 -8.95 16.89
C SER A 93 15.19 -8.50 15.44
N ARG A 94 15.53 -9.35 14.46
CA ARG A 94 15.31 -9.05 13.03
C ARG A 94 13.88 -8.57 12.73
N ARG A 95 12.87 -9.10 13.45
CA ARG A 95 11.47 -8.68 13.31
C ARG A 95 11.26 -7.23 13.75
N LEU A 96 11.81 -6.86 14.91
CA LEU A 96 11.69 -5.50 15.43
C LEU A 96 12.49 -4.52 14.57
N ARG A 97 13.72 -4.89 14.16
CA ARG A 97 14.54 -4.07 13.25
C ARG A 97 13.81 -3.77 11.94
N ARG A 98 13.26 -4.80 11.29
CA ARG A 98 12.48 -4.65 10.05
C ARG A 98 11.21 -3.83 10.25
N ARG A 99 10.51 -3.99 11.37
CA ARG A 99 9.32 -3.19 11.67
C ARG A 99 9.66 -1.71 11.72
N VAL A 100 10.71 -1.37 12.47
CA VAL A 100 11.20 0.02 12.56
C VAL A 100 11.62 0.51 11.18
N GLU A 101 12.46 -0.23 10.45
CA GLU A 101 12.89 0.15 9.07
C GLU A 101 11.73 0.45 8.12
N LEU A 102 10.62 -0.28 8.22
CA LEU A 102 9.44 -0.08 7.38
C LEU A 102 8.57 1.10 7.83
N SER A 103 8.73 1.57 9.07
CA SER A 103 8.05 2.74 9.62
C SER A 103 8.96 3.97 9.72
N LYS A 104 10.16 3.94 9.11
CA LYS A 104 11.13 5.05 9.21
C LYS A 104 10.73 6.29 8.42
N ASN A 105 9.80 6.20 7.48
CA ASN A 105 9.47 7.33 6.62
C ASN A 105 8.92 8.52 7.44
N PRO A 106 9.54 9.70 7.38
CA PRO A 106 9.07 10.91 8.07
C PRO A 106 7.75 11.43 7.48
N GLY A 107 7.14 12.39 8.20
CA GLY A 107 5.90 13.05 7.78
C GLY A 107 6.01 13.77 6.44
N SER A 108 7.21 14.19 6.04
CA SER A 108 7.53 14.70 4.70
C SER A 108 8.68 13.91 4.08
N GLY A 109 8.48 13.36 2.87
CA GLY A 109 9.51 12.61 2.14
C GLY A 109 9.62 11.11 2.48
N PHE A 110 10.78 10.54 2.13
CA PHE A 110 11.05 9.10 2.22
C PHE A 110 12.46 8.82 2.75
N CYS A 111 12.58 7.85 3.66
CA CYS A 111 13.88 7.38 4.11
C CYS A 111 14.52 6.42 3.10
N THR A 112 15.84 6.50 2.99
CA THR A 112 16.64 5.52 2.27
C THR A 112 16.83 4.27 3.12
N SER A 113 16.68 3.12 2.49
CA SER A 113 17.07 1.84 3.07
C SER A 113 18.60 1.67 3.00
N GLY A 114 19.15 0.65 3.67
CA GLY A 114 20.59 0.35 3.58
C GLY A 114 21.10 0.13 2.16
N ASP A 115 20.23 -0.28 1.24
CA ASP A 115 20.52 -0.45 -0.19
C ASP A 115 20.50 0.87 -1.00
N GLY A 116 20.38 2.03 -0.36
CA GLY A 116 20.22 3.34 -1.01
C GLY A 116 18.82 3.61 -1.61
N MET A 117 17.99 2.58 -1.72
CA MET A 117 16.64 2.68 -2.29
C MET A 117 15.61 3.16 -1.28
N LYS A 118 14.70 4.02 -1.72
CA LYS A 118 13.55 4.51 -0.95
C LYS A 118 12.40 3.52 -0.97
N ARG A 119 11.53 3.57 0.03
CA ARG A 119 10.30 2.77 0.13
C ARG A 119 9.09 3.70 0.21
N LEU A 120 8.06 3.41 -0.58
CA LEU A 120 6.79 4.13 -0.49
C LEU A 120 6.13 3.90 0.88
N ARG A 121 5.24 4.81 1.31
CA ARG A 121 4.48 4.65 2.58
C ARG A 121 3.60 3.39 2.55
N THR A 122 3.08 3.05 1.38
CA THR A 122 2.28 1.86 1.09
C THR A 122 3.12 0.60 0.83
N HIS A 123 4.45 0.66 0.94
CA HIS A 123 5.37 -0.40 0.53
C HIS A 123 5.02 -1.76 1.16
N VAL A 124 4.68 -1.80 2.45
CA VAL A 124 4.30 -3.06 3.14
C VAL A 124 3.04 -3.68 2.52
N TRP A 125 2.07 -2.84 2.13
CA TRP A 125 0.84 -3.31 1.52
C TRP A 125 1.10 -3.88 0.13
N HIS A 126 1.90 -3.18 -0.69
CA HIS A 126 2.28 -3.63 -2.01
C HIS A 126 3.18 -4.86 -1.98
N ALA A 127 4.21 -4.89 -1.14
CA ALA A 127 5.13 -6.03 -1.04
C ALA A 127 4.45 -7.35 -0.61
N LYS A 128 3.32 -7.28 0.10
CA LYS A 128 2.51 -8.46 0.43
C LYS A 128 1.69 -9.00 -0.75
N ARG A 129 1.43 -8.19 -1.78
CA ARG A 129 0.47 -8.49 -2.86
C ARG A 129 1.12 -8.55 -4.24
N PHE A 130 2.16 -7.77 -4.45
CA PHE A 130 2.85 -7.57 -5.72
C PHE A 130 4.33 -7.93 -5.61
N LYS A 131 4.90 -8.38 -6.73
CA LYS A 131 6.34 -8.45 -6.93
C LYS A 131 6.89 -7.02 -6.93
N MET A 132 7.81 -6.76 -6.01
CA MET A 132 8.47 -5.45 -5.90
C MET A 132 9.76 -5.45 -6.74
N ILE A 133 10.01 -4.36 -7.45
CA ILE A 133 11.25 -4.12 -8.20
C ILE A 133 11.91 -2.81 -7.75
N LYS A 134 13.22 -2.68 -7.99
CA LYS A 134 13.98 -1.45 -7.75
C LYS A 134 13.98 -0.62 -9.02
N LEU A 135 13.35 0.54 -9.02
CA LEU A 135 13.26 1.44 -10.18
C LEU A 135 13.22 2.90 -9.71
N TRP A 136 13.92 3.78 -10.44
CA TRP A 136 13.98 5.23 -10.16
C TRP A 136 14.38 5.61 -8.72
N GLY A 137 15.18 4.77 -8.06
CA GLY A 137 15.58 4.98 -6.66
C GLY A 137 14.54 4.52 -5.63
N PHE A 138 13.47 3.83 -6.05
CA PHE A 138 12.38 3.35 -5.20
C PHE A 138 12.15 1.84 -5.35
N HIS A 139 11.49 1.25 -4.35
CA HIS A 139 10.87 -0.07 -4.49
C HIS A 139 9.41 0.08 -4.94
N ILE A 140 9.12 -0.31 -6.18
CA ILE A 140 7.83 -0.11 -6.86
C ILE A 140 7.16 -1.46 -7.15
N PRO A 141 5.81 -1.59 -7.03
CA PRO A 141 5.09 -2.78 -7.44
C PRO A 141 5.09 -2.93 -8.98
N LEU A 142 5.62 -4.05 -9.48
CA LEU A 142 5.56 -4.37 -10.92
C LEU A 142 4.26 -5.08 -11.31
N GLY A 143 3.82 -6.04 -10.49
CA GLY A 143 2.69 -6.89 -10.83
C GLY A 143 2.38 -7.92 -9.77
N LEU A 144 1.26 -8.64 -9.90
CA LEU A 144 0.87 -9.67 -8.93
C LEU A 144 1.92 -10.79 -8.85
N HIS A 145 2.01 -11.45 -7.70
CA HIS A 145 2.90 -12.61 -7.55
C HIS A 145 2.51 -13.77 -8.48
N GLY A 146 3.52 -14.46 -9.04
CA GLY A 146 3.34 -15.62 -9.92
C GLY A 146 2.77 -15.24 -11.30
N ARG A 147 2.06 -16.18 -11.96
CA ARG A 147 1.41 -15.93 -13.26
C ARG A 147 0.26 -14.90 -13.20
N GLY A 148 -0.19 -14.52 -12.00
CA GLY A 148 -1.26 -13.55 -11.81
C GLY A 148 -2.55 -13.90 -12.59
N ARG A 149 -3.29 -12.86 -12.99
CA ARG A 149 -4.46 -12.96 -13.90
C ARG A 149 -4.19 -12.41 -15.31
N GLY A 150 -2.94 -12.06 -15.60
CA GLY A 150 -2.51 -11.43 -16.85
C GLY A 150 -3.03 -10.00 -17.05
N SER A 151 -2.56 -9.35 -18.12
CA SER A 151 -2.95 -7.99 -18.52
C SER A 151 -4.44 -7.87 -18.87
N ARG A 152 -5.05 -8.91 -19.45
CA ARG A 152 -6.49 -8.93 -19.80
C ARG A 152 -7.39 -8.66 -18.59
N ALA A 153 -7.04 -9.20 -17.42
CA ALA A 153 -7.83 -8.96 -16.21
C ALA A 153 -7.73 -7.50 -15.73
N LEU A 154 -6.56 -6.87 -15.90
CA LEU A 154 -6.35 -5.46 -15.60
C LEU A 154 -7.13 -4.58 -16.58
N LEU A 155 -7.06 -4.87 -17.88
CA LEU A 155 -7.81 -4.13 -18.91
C LEU A 155 -9.32 -4.25 -18.70
N LYS A 156 -9.84 -5.44 -18.36
CA LYS A 156 -11.25 -5.62 -18.01
C LYS A 156 -11.64 -4.78 -16.78
N LYS A 157 -10.74 -4.66 -15.79
CA LYS A 157 -10.96 -3.82 -14.62
C LYS A 157 -10.89 -2.33 -14.92
N LEU A 158 -10.05 -1.91 -15.87
CA LEU A 158 -9.99 -0.54 -16.35
C LEU A 158 -11.28 -0.16 -17.11
N LYS A 159 -11.82 -1.08 -17.93
CA LYS A 159 -13.05 -0.83 -18.72
C LYS A 159 -14.34 -0.92 -17.89
N CYS A 160 -14.42 -1.86 -16.96
CA CYS A 160 -15.66 -2.20 -16.24
C CYS A 160 -15.55 -2.05 -14.72
N GLY A 161 -14.63 -1.22 -14.24
CA GLY A 161 -14.38 -1.07 -12.81
C GLY A 161 -13.44 0.08 -12.49
N VAL A 162 -12.87 0.05 -11.29
CA VAL A 162 -11.96 1.08 -10.78
C VAL A 162 -10.59 0.48 -10.56
N LEU A 163 -9.55 1.22 -10.97
CA LEU A 163 -8.15 0.91 -10.73
C LEU A 163 -7.52 2.08 -9.97
N VAL A 164 -6.76 1.76 -8.92
CA VAL A 164 -6.00 2.75 -8.16
C VAL A 164 -4.52 2.42 -8.31
N HIS A 165 -3.74 3.42 -8.70
CA HIS A 165 -2.29 3.34 -8.84
C HIS A 165 -1.63 4.29 -7.84
N ASP A 166 -0.59 3.81 -7.13
CA ASP A 166 0.18 4.65 -6.21
C ASP A 166 1.35 5.30 -6.96
N MET A 167 1.22 6.60 -7.23
CA MET A 167 2.22 7.41 -7.92
C MET A 167 3.04 8.29 -6.97
N SER A 168 3.11 7.95 -5.67
CA SER A 168 3.83 8.76 -4.66
C SER A 168 5.35 8.88 -4.90
N TYR A 169 5.90 8.15 -5.86
CA TYR A 169 7.30 8.28 -6.29
C TYR A 169 7.53 9.47 -7.25
N CYS A 170 6.48 10.04 -7.83
CA CYS A 170 6.58 11.25 -8.62
C CYS A 170 6.90 12.45 -7.73
N GLY A 171 7.91 13.21 -8.12
CA GLY A 171 8.28 14.45 -7.44
C GLY A 171 7.48 15.62 -7.99
N ALA A 172 7.12 16.55 -7.11
CA ALA A 172 6.55 17.84 -7.46
C ALA A 172 7.61 18.93 -7.26
N VAL A 173 7.65 19.90 -8.17
CA VAL A 173 8.43 21.14 -8.05
C VAL A 173 7.44 22.30 -7.98
N GLN A 174 7.50 23.08 -6.91
CA GLN A 174 6.69 24.27 -6.72
C GLN A 174 7.53 25.49 -7.06
N LEU A 175 7.00 26.34 -7.95
CA LEU A 175 7.60 27.61 -8.37
C LEU A 175 6.68 28.73 -7.91
N GLU A 176 7.23 29.70 -7.20
CA GLU A 176 6.49 30.85 -6.68
C GLU A 176 7.10 32.14 -7.23
N GLY A 177 6.25 33.09 -7.61
CA GLY A 177 6.71 34.36 -8.17
C GLY A 177 5.64 35.06 -9.02
N PRO A 178 6.00 36.22 -9.60
CA PRO A 178 5.10 36.96 -10.49
C PRO A 178 4.73 36.12 -11.72
N GLU A 179 3.46 36.17 -12.11
CA GLU A 179 2.92 35.37 -13.23
C GLU A 179 3.74 35.54 -14.52
N VAL A 180 4.07 36.78 -14.87
CA VAL A 180 4.84 37.11 -16.08
C VAL A 180 6.22 36.44 -16.09
N MET A 181 6.90 36.41 -14.93
CA MET A 181 8.21 35.79 -14.80
C MET A 181 8.12 34.27 -14.88
N LEU A 182 7.12 33.69 -14.23
CA LEU A 182 6.88 32.25 -14.27
C LEU A 182 6.56 31.79 -15.70
N LEU A 183 5.69 32.49 -16.42
CA LEU A 183 5.37 32.20 -17.81
C LEU A 183 6.58 32.31 -18.73
N SER A 184 7.45 33.30 -18.50
CA SER A 184 8.70 33.47 -19.25
C SER A 184 9.63 32.26 -19.07
N VAL A 185 9.87 31.86 -17.81
CA VAL A 185 10.69 30.69 -17.49
C VAL A 185 10.10 29.44 -18.11
N LEU A 186 8.79 29.20 -17.94
CA LEU A 186 8.13 28.03 -18.51
C LEU A 186 8.18 28.00 -20.03
N SER A 187 8.06 29.15 -20.69
CA SER A 187 8.16 29.24 -22.16
C SER A 187 9.56 28.87 -22.66
N SER A 188 10.60 29.06 -21.85
CA SER A 188 11.97 28.72 -22.22
C SER A 188 12.33 27.23 -22.05
N VAL A 189 11.54 26.48 -21.27
CA VAL A 189 11.88 25.10 -20.85
C VAL A 189 10.81 24.08 -21.25
N LEU A 190 9.55 24.49 -21.49
CA LEU A 190 8.44 23.60 -21.84
C LEU A 190 8.07 23.67 -23.32
N VAL A 191 7.83 22.50 -23.91
CA VAL A 191 7.34 22.36 -25.29
C VAL A 191 6.11 21.42 -25.33
N PRO A 192 4.93 21.84 -25.80
CA PRO A 192 4.60 23.22 -26.17
C PRO A 192 4.55 24.13 -24.93
N SER A 193 5.00 25.37 -25.10
CA SER A 193 4.88 26.40 -24.08
C SER A 193 3.40 26.60 -23.70
N PRO A 194 3.08 26.96 -22.44
CA PRO A 194 1.73 27.38 -22.09
C PRO A 194 1.21 28.47 -23.03
N SER A 195 2.03 29.47 -23.34
CA SER A 195 1.65 30.68 -24.09
C SER A 195 1.23 30.44 -25.55
N THR A 196 1.55 29.28 -26.14
CA THR A 196 1.16 28.95 -27.52
C THR A 196 -0.24 28.33 -27.63
N ARG A 197 -0.92 28.11 -26.50
CA ARG A 197 -2.28 27.55 -26.46
C ARG A 197 -3.34 28.62 -26.74
N SER A 198 -4.55 28.20 -27.11
CA SER A 198 -5.69 29.12 -27.28
C SER A 198 -5.98 29.89 -25.99
N GLN A 199 -6.46 31.13 -26.13
CA GLN A 199 -6.73 32.03 -25.00
C GLN A 199 -7.64 31.38 -23.94
N ASP A 200 -8.71 30.70 -24.36
CA ASP A 200 -9.63 30.01 -23.44
C ASP A 200 -8.95 28.89 -22.64
N ARG A 201 -8.05 28.12 -23.29
CA ARG A 201 -7.31 27.06 -22.61
C ARG A 201 -6.28 27.64 -21.65
N LEU A 202 -5.60 28.70 -22.05
CA LEU A 202 -4.68 29.43 -21.19
C LEU A 202 -5.37 29.94 -19.93
N HIS A 203 -6.51 30.61 -20.10
CA HIS A 203 -7.29 31.13 -18.99
C HIS A 203 -7.74 30.00 -18.04
N ASN A 204 -8.20 28.87 -18.57
CA ASN A 204 -8.58 27.70 -17.77
C ASN A 204 -7.39 27.03 -17.05
N ILE A 205 -6.19 27.10 -17.61
CA ILE A 205 -4.97 26.57 -16.98
C ILE A 205 -4.50 27.52 -15.86
N LEU A 206 -4.47 28.83 -16.13
CA LEU A 206 -4.05 29.88 -15.17
C LEU A 206 -5.00 29.98 -13.97
N SER A 207 -6.31 29.83 -14.20
CA SER A 207 -7.31 29.74 -13.13
C SER A 207 -7.25 28.43 -12.33
N GLY A 208 -6.44 27.46 -12.75
CA GLY A 208 -6.30 26.17 -12.07
C GLY A 208 -7.41 25.17 -12.35
N ASN A 209 -8.29 25.45 -13.32
CA ASN A 209 -9.39 24.55 -13.69
C ASN A 209 -8.90 23.30 -14.44
N ILE A 210 -7.77 23.40 -15.14
CA ILE A 210 -7.25 22.32 -16.00
C ILE A 210 -5.74 22.17 -15.84
N PHE A 211 -5.26 20.93 -15.91
CA PHE A 211 -3.83 20.59 -15.96
C PHE A 211 -3.26 20.74 -17.38
N GLY A 212 -2.06 21.31 -17.49
CA GLY A 212 -1.23 21.30 -18.68
C GLY A 212 -0.34 20.07 -18.76
N SER A 213 0.05 19.70 -19.98
CA SER A 213 1.03 18.64 -20.27
C SER A 213 2.00 19.17 -21.33
N ALA A 214 3.30 18.99 -21.10
CA ALA A 214 4.36 19.41 -21.98
C ALA A 214 5.60 18.53 -21.79
N MET A 215 6.55 18.63 -22.71
CA MET A 215 7.89 18.08 -22.57
C MET A 215 8.78 19.13 -21.91
N LEU A 216 9.57 18.71 -20.92
CA LEU A 216 10.63 19.51 -20.32
C LEU A 216 11.90 19.35 -21.14
N HIS A 217 12.56 20.46 -21.43
CA HIS A 217 13.82 20.52 -22.16
C HIS A 217 14.89 21.27 -21.36
N HIS A 218 16.14 21.17 -21.78
CA HIS A 218 17.17 22.09 -21.28
C HIS A 218 16.90 23.53 -21.74
N ALA A 219 17.19 24.50 -20.88
CA ALA A 219 17.07 25.92 -21.21
C ALA A 219 18.09 26.30 -22.29
N GLY A 220 17.62 26.89 -23.40
CA GLY A 220 18.44 27.45 -24.47
C GLY A 220 18.56 26.61 -25.75
N LYS A 221 18.63 27.32 -26.88
CA LYS A 221 18.76 26.86 -28.29
C LYS A 221 17.54 26.12 -28.89
N PRO A 222 17.33 26.20 -30.22
CA PRO A 222 16.09 25.76 -30.87
C PRO A 222 15.90 24.23 -30.94
N PHE A 223 16.88 23.43 -30.47
CA PHE A 223 16.87 21.96 -30.50
C PHE A 223 17.36 21.37 -29.18
N SER A 224 16.88 21.90 -28.06
CA SER A 224 17.26 21.42 -26.73
C SER A 224 16.86 19.96 -26.52
N THR A 225 17.73 19.19 -25.88
CA THR A 225 17.51 17.77 -25.56
C THR A 225 16.29 17.62 -24.65
N THR A 226 15.37 16.72 -25.02
CA THR A 226 14.20 16.37 -24.22
C THR A 226 14.64 15.69 -22.93
N ILE A 227 14.12 16.15 -21.80
CA ILE A 227 14.41 15.59 -20.47
C ILE A 227 13.32 14.58 -20.09
N ALA A 228 12.08 15.04 -19.99
CA ALA A 228 10.96 14.22 -19.52
C ALA A 228 9.60 14.86 -19.85
N PRO A 229 8.52 14.07 -19.94
CA PRO A 229 7.17 14.61 -19.91
C PRO A 229 6.85 15.17 -18.51
N VAL A 230 6.12 16.29 -18.49
CA VAL A 230 5.73 17.01 -17.28
C VAL A 230 4.27 17.38 -17.36
N THR A 231 3.55 17.16 -16.27
CA THR A 231 2.22 17.72 -16.05
C THR A 231 2.36 18.92 -15.13
N TYR A 232 1.68 20.02 -15.44
CA TYR A 232 1.79 21.25 -14.67
C TYR A 232 0.41 21.86 -14.45
N PHE A 233 0.24 22.60 -13.36
CA PHE A 233 -0.98 23.35 -13.09
C PHE A 233 -0.68 24.61 -12.29
N TYR A 234 -1.58 25.57 -12.36
CA TYR A 234 -1.48 26.84 -11.66
C TYR A 234 -2.42 26.84 -10.45
N GLY A 235 -1.93 27.37 -9.34
CA GLY A 235 -2.72 27.75 -8.18
C GLY A 235 -2.61 29.27 -7.98
N CYS A 236 -3.46 29.82 -7.11
CA CYS A 236 -3.46 31.25 -6.80
C CYS A 236 -2.09 31.68 -6.22
N GLY A 237 -1.23 32.26 -7.08
CA GLY A 237 0.11 32.77 -6.72
C GLY A 237 1.29 31.82 -6.90
N TYR A 238 1.10 30.57 -7.35
CA TYR A 238 2.18 29.60 -7.52
C TYR A 238 1.89 28.52 -8.58
N ILE A 239 2.93 27.92 -9.14
CA ILE A 239 2.85 26.84 -10.13
C ILE A 239 3.41 25.57 -9.53
N VAL A 240 2.71 24.46 -9.71
CA VAL A 240 3.21 23.14 -9.34
C VAL A 240 3.42 22.32 -10.61
N GLN A 241 4.65 21.87 -10.80
CA GLN A 241 5.04 20.93 -11.85
C GLN A 241 5.20 19.54 -11.26
N LEU A 242 4.46 18.58 -11.79
CA LEU A 242 4.65 17.17 -11.53
C LEU A 242 5.52 16.57 -12.64
N LEU A 243 6.72 16.18 -12.23
CA LEU A 243 7.63 15.45 -13.11
C LEU A 243 7.15 14.01 -13.21
N GLU A 244 6.47 13.73 -14.32
CA GLU A 244 6.12 12.37 -14.71
C GLU A 244 7.35 11.70 -15.33
N LYS A 245 8.07 10.91 -14.53
CA LYS A 245 9.04 9.95 -15.08
C LYS A 245 8.27 8.80 -15.72
N VAL A 246 7.71 9.02 -16.91
CA VAL A 246 7.06 7.97 -17.68
C VAL A 246 8.08 7.34 -18.60
N MET A 247 8.56 6.17 -18.21
CA MET A 247 8.73 5.08 -19.17
C MET A 247 7.83 3.96 -18.64
N MET A 248 6.69 3.76 -19.30
CA MET A 248 5.82 2.61 -19.02
C MET A 248 6.66 1.33 -19.13
N LEU A 249 6.62 0.49 -18.10
CA LEU A 249 6.99 -0.92 -18.19
C LEU A 249 5.76 -1.75 -18.56
#